data_AF-A0A7W1E871-F1
#
_entry.id   AF-A0A7W1E871-F1
#
_cell.length_a   1.000
_cell.length_b   1.000
_cell.length_c   1.000
_cell.angle_alpha   90.00
_cell.angle_beta   90.00
_cell.angle_gamma   90.00
#
_symmetry.space_group_name_H-M   'P 1'
#
loop_
_entity.id
_entity.type
_entity.pdbx_description
1 polymer ?
#
loop_
_entity_poly.entity_id
_entity_poly.type
_entity_poly.pdbx_seq_one_letter_code
_entity_poly.pdbx_strand_id
1 'polypeptide(L)' 'NGRTILAGGLTPSNVAEAIHLLHPDIVDVSSGVEKAPGIKNHDLLRDFADAVKNSEVAS' A
#
# COMPACT_ATOMS: atom_id res chain seq x y z
N ASN A 1 0.67 13.34 -20.19
CA ASN A 1 0.96 13.11 -18.77
C ASN A 1 0.38 11.77 -18.37
N GLY A 2 1.24 10.78 -18.10
CA GLY A 2 0.80 9.46 -17.59
C GLY A 2 0.73 9.49 -16.07
N ARG A 3 -0.10 8.61 -15.49
CA ARG A 3 -0.06 8.28 -14.07
C ARG A 3 0.60 6.92 -13.87
N THR A 4 1.35 6.76 -12.81
CA THR A 4 2.01 5.52 -12.41
C THR A 4 1.18 4.81 -11.35
N ILE A 5 0.95 3.51 -11.56
CA ILE A 5 0.29 2.64 -10.59
C ILE A 5 1.33 1.62 -10.12
N LEU A 6 1.53 1.53 -8.80
CA LEU A 6 2.36 0.51 -8.19
C LEU A 6 1.46 -0.60 -7.64
N ALA A 7 1.69 -1.82 -8.08
CA ALA A 7 0.95 -3.00 -7.64
C ALA A 7 1.88 -4.20 -7.48
N GLY A 8 1.39 -5.24 -6.80
CA GLY A 8 2.09 -6.51 -6.66
C GLY A 8 2.94 -6.59 -5.39
N GLY A 9 2.59 -7.49 -4.48
CA GLY A 9 3.37 -7.77 -3.26
C GLY A 9 3.37 -6.65 -2.21
N LEU A 10 2.56 -5.60 -2.38
CA LEU A 10 2.43 -4.55 -1.36
C LEU A 10 1.75 -5.09 -0.11
N THR A 11 2.27 -4.71 1.06
CA THR A 11 1.79 -5.06 2.39
C THR A 11 1.82 -3.81 3.28
N PRO A 12 1.14 -3.81 4.44
CA PRO A 12 1.27 -2.72 5.41
C PRO A 12 2.72 -2.42 5.83
N SER A 13 3.60 -3.44 5.79
CA SER A 13 4.99 -3.31 6.22
C SER A 13 5.94 -2.72 5.17
N ASN A 14 5.55 -2.66 3.89
CA ASN A 14 6.44 -2.19 2.81
C ASN A 14 5.89 -1.03 2.00
N VAL A 15 4.57 -0.73 2.07
CA VAL A 15 3.95 0.25 1.17
C VAL A 15 4.50 1.66 1.37
N ALA A 16 4.81 2.05 2.62
CA ALA A 16 5.35 3.38 2.90
C ALA A 16 6.73 3.59 2.27
N GLU A 17 7.63 2.61 2.39
CA GLU A 17 8.94 2.63 1.74
C GLU A 17 8.80 2.62 0.21
N ALA A 18 7.90 1.81 -0.33
CA ALA A 18 7.65 1.73 -1.76
C ALA A 18 7.14 3.05 -2.34
N ILE A 19 6.26 3.76 -1.62
CA ILE A 19 5.81 5.12 -1.98
C ILE A 19 6.98 6.10 -1.94
N HIS A 20 7.80 6.06 -0.89
CA HIS A 20 8.95 6.96 -0.73
C HIS A 20 10.00 6.79 -1.85
N LEU A 21 10.24 5.55 -2.29
CA LEU A 21 11.26 5.27 -3.30
C LEU A 21 10.78 5.50 -4.74
N LEU A 22 9.51 5.25 -5.02
CA LEU A 22 9.00 5.17 -6.40
C LEU A 22 8.04 6.31 -6.76
N HIS A 23 7.54 7.06 -5.77
CA HIS A 23 6.59 8.16 -5.94
C HIS A 23 5.42 7.84 -6.91
N PRO A 24 4.69 6.73 -6.72
CA PRO A 24 3.57 6.39 -7.59
C PRO A 24 2.36 7.31 -7.34
N ASP A 25 1.53 7.55 -8.36
CA ASP A 25 0.27 8.28 -8.19
C ASP A 25 -0.79 7.42 -7.48
N ILE A 26 -0.72 6.08 -7.62
CA ILE A 26 -1.69 5.12 -7.09
C ILE A 26 -0.94 3.88 -6.61
N VAL A 27 -1.35 3.34 -5.46
CA VAL A 27 -0.98 1.99 -5.01
C VAL A 27 -2.20 1.06 -5.05
N ASP A 28 -2.02 -0.17 -5.54
CA ASP A 28 -3.05 -1.21 -5.56
C ASP A 28 -2.61 -2.42 -4.74
N VAL A 29 -3.49 -2.88 -3.84
CA VAL A 29 -3.23 -4.01 -2.95
C VAL A 29 -4.35 -5.03 -3.01
N SER A 30 -3.96 -6.30 -3.16
CA SER A 30 -4.88 -7.43 -3.09
C SER A 30 -4.47 -8.43 -2.01
N SER A 31 -3.48 -9.30 -2.28
CA SER A 31 -3.12 -10.39 -1.37
C SER A 31 -2.43 -9.94 -0.09
N GLY A 32 -1.72 -8.80 -0.08
CA GLY A 32 -1.02 -8.30 1.11
C GLY A 32 -1.92 -7.81 2.26
N VAL A 33 -3.23 -7.80 2.04
CA VAL A 33 -4.25 -7.49 3.07
C VAL A 33 -5.24 -8.66 3.26
N GLU A 34 -4.89 -9.86 2.82
CA GLU A 34 -5.68 -11.08 2.99
C GLU A 34 -5.20 -11.90 4.18
N LYS A 35 -6.14 -12.54 4.91
CA LYS A 35 -5.81 -13.57 5.92
C LYS A 35 -5.81 -14.99 5.34
N ALA A 36 -6.46 -15.17 4.19
CA ALA A 36 -6.48 -16.38 3.38
C ALA A 36 -6.87 -15.97 1.94
N PRO A 37 -6.58 -16.77 0.90
CA PRO A 37 -6.85 -16.42 -0.49
C PRO A 37 -8.29 -15.94 -0.71
N GLY A 38 -8.45 -14.69 -1.16
CA GLY A 38 -9.74 -14.05 -1.40
C GLY A 38 -10.50 -13.56 -0.16
N ILE A 39 -9.95 -13.74 1.05
CA ILE A 39 -10.56 -13.32 2.31
C ILE A 39 -9.75 -12.15 2.90
N LYS A 40 -10.28 -10.94 2.76
CA LYS A 40 -9.66 -9.72 3.31
C LYS A 40 -9.63 -9.73 4.83
N ASN A 41 -8.59 -9.13 5.40
CA ASN A 41 -8.46 -8.85 6.83
C ASN A 41 -8.66 -7.35 7.06
N HIS A 42 -9.63 -6.98 7.89
CA HIS A 42 -9.95 -5.59 8.18
C HIS A 42 -8.82 -4.86 8.92
N ASP A 43 -8.07 -5.58 9.76
CA ASP A 43 -6.94 -5.00 10.49
C ASP A 43 -5.81 -4.66 9.51
N LEU A 44 -5.46 -5.59 8.62
CA LEU A 44 -4.44 -5.34 7.59
C LEU A 44 -4.86 -4.24 6.60
N LEU A 45 -6.15 -4.14 6.27
CA LEU A 45 -6.66 -3.03 5.45
C LEU A 45 -6.46 -1.68 6.13
N ARG A 46 -6.72 -1.61 7.44
CA ARG A 46 -6.51 -0.39 8.24
C ARG A 46 -5.03 -0.05 8.31
N ASP A 47 -4.20 -1.03 8.67
CA ASP A 47 -2.75 -0.86 8.76
C ASP A 47 -2.15 -0.41 7.41
N PHE A 48 -2.62 -0.98 6.29
CA PHE A 48 -2.21 -0.57 4.95
C PHE A 48 -2.60 0.89 4.67
N ALA A 49 -3.85 1.26 4.95
CA ALA A 49 -4.33 2.63 4.71
C ALA A 49 -3.58 3.64 5.60
N ASP A 50 -3.25 3.28 6.83
CA ASP A 50 -2.50 4.14 7.74
C ASP A 50 -1.03 4.25 7.32
N ALA A 51 -0.40 3.16 6.86
CA ALA A 51 0.94 3.21 6.29
C ALA A 51 1.02 4.11 5.04
N VAL A 52 0.00 4.06 4.16
CA VAL A 52 -0.11 4.95 2.99
C VAL A 52 -0.30 6.40 3.39
N LYS A 53 -1.13 6.70 4.41
CA LYS A 53 -1.34 8.09 4.86
C LYS A 53 -0.08 8.67 5.50
N ASN A 54 0.66 7.83 6.23
CA ASN A 54 1.86 8.23 6.96
C ASN A 54 3.14 8.18 6.12
N SER A 55 3.08 7.73 4.85
CA SER A 55 4.25 7.72 3.97
C SER A 55 4.68 9.13 3.52
N GLU A 56 3.77 10.09 3.65
CA GLU A 56 4.02 11.52 3.44
C GLU A 56 4.45 12.15 4.79
N VAL A 57 5.71 11.95 5.20
CA VAL A 57 6.27 12.78 6.27
C VAL A 57 6.43 14.19 5.69
N ALA A 58 5.63 15.12 6.20
CA ALA A 58 5.77 16.54 5.92
C ALA A 58 7.24 16.98 6.08
N SER A 59 7.75 17.66 5.04
CA SER A 59 9.05 18.34 5.07
C SER A 59 9.20 19.27 6.26
#